data_AF-A0A5Q2RSH7-F1
#
_entry.id   AF-A0A5Q2RSH7-F1
#
_cell.length_a   1.000
_cell.length_b   1.000
_cell.length_c   1.000
_cell.angle_alpha   90.00
_cell.angle_beta   90.00
_cell.angle_gamma   90.00
#
_symmetry.space_group_name_H-M   'P 1'
#
loop_
_entity.id
_entity.type
_entity.pdbx_description
1 polymer ?
#
loop_
_entity_poly.entity_id
_entity_poly.type
_entity_poly.pdbx_seq_one_letter_code
_entity_poly.pdbx_strand_id
1 'polypeptide(L)'
;MTTAGGDARTGTPFGPGGRPTAGLRPWLAGVVVLGAVLAVPIMLLDRAPDVFDRITDEIEERWFPDVWWHDIKPLVPEADVVMHVVLFGGLALLAALLAWSWPVLLAGQAAVFGGAFALELLQPLVTSSRDIEVHDMVSNVSGQALGLLVGLALIGLERWWSRRRSGERASL
;
A
#
# COMPACT_ATOMS: atom_id res chain seq x y z
N MET A 1 -7.81 52.33 -10.98
CA MET A 1 -6.54 51.64 -10.67
C MET A 1 -6.92 50.35 -9.98
N THR A 2 -7.16 49.32 -10.78
CA THR A 2 -7.84 48.09 -10.35
C THR A 2 -6.78 47.00 -10.28
N THR A 3 -6.35 46.64 -9.07
CA THR A 3 -5.42 45.54 -8.86
C THR A 3 -6.17 44.24 -9.16
N ALA A 4 -5.92 43.69 -10.34
CA ALA A 4 -6.39 42.36 -10.73
C ALA A 4 -5.96 41.35 -9.66
N GLY A 5 -6.97 40.70 -9.09
CA GLY A 5 -6.85 39.74 -8.02
C GLY A 5 -5.86 38.64 -8.40
N GLY A 6 -4.97 38.36 -7.45
CA GLY A 6 -3.93 37.37 -7.59
C GLY A 6 -4.51 36.05 -8.09
N ASP A 7 -3.85 35.52 -9.11
CA ASP A 7 -4.05 34.18 -9.65
C ASP A 7 -4.27 33.20 -8.51
N ALA A 8 -5.53 32.80 -8.36
CA ALA A 8 -5.92 31.66 -7.59
C ALA A 8 -5.11 30.50 -8.14
N ARG A 9 -4.04 30.13 -7.41
CA ARG A 9 -3.12 29.03 -7.73
C ARG A 9 -3.95 27.91 -8.35
N THR A 10 -3.84 27.81 -9.66
CA THR A 10 -4.51 26.83 -10.50
C THR A 10 -3.89 25.50 -10.16
N GLY A 11 -4.39 24.90 -9.07
CA GLY A 11 -4.09 23.51 -8.73
C GLY A 11 -4.36 22.71 -9.99
N THR A 12 -3.31 22.10 -10.54
CA THR A 12 -3.35 21.49 -11.85
C THR A 12 -4.57 20.57 -11.95
N PRO A 13 -5.47 20.75 -12.94
CA PRO A 13 -6.72 19.99 -13.04
C PRO A 13 -6.50 18.49 -13.32
N PHE A 14 -5.24 18.09 -13.50
CA PHE A 14 -4.83 16.73 -13.83
C PHE A 14 -3.92 16.17 -12.74
N GLY A 15 -4.53 15.67 -11.68
CA GLY A 15 -3.85 14.94 -10.61
C GLY A 15 -4.83 14.44 -9.56
N PRO A 16 -4.47 13.43 -8.74
CA PRO A 16 -5.31 12.90 -7.66
C PRO A 16 -5.86 13.92 -6.63
N GLY A 17 -5.60 15.22 -6.81
CA GLY A 17 -5.96 16.31 -5.91
C GLY A 17 -7.30 17.02 -6.18
N GLY A 18 -8.12 16.56 -7.13
CA GLY A 18 -9.53 16.97 -7.19
C GLY A 18 -10.20 16.63 -5.85
N ARG A 19 -11.00 17.52 -5.25
CA ARG A 19 -11.44 17.43 -3.84
C ARG A 19 -12.87 16.88 -3.63
N PRO A 20 -13.16 15.57 -3.77
CA PRO A 20 -14.42 14.99 -3.30
C PRO A 20 -14.30 14.16 -2.01
N THR A 21 -13.11 13.80 -1.53
CA THR A 21 -12.95 12.87 -0.39
C THR A 21 -12.34 13.47 0.88
N ALA A 22 -12.29 14.81 1.03
CA ALA A 22 -11.54 15.48 2.09
C ALA A 22 -11.77 14.92 3.52
N GLY A 23 -13.00 14.51 3.85
CA GLY A 23 -13.33 13.90 5.15
C GLY A 23 -12.97 12.42 5.31
N LEU A 24 -12.85 11.65 4.21
CA LEU A 24 -12.49 10.22 4.24
C LEU A 24 -10.96 10.00 4.25
N ARG A 25 -10.19 11.05 4.00
CA ARG A 25 -8.72 11.01 3.92
C ARG A 25 -8.01 10.42 5.14
N PRO A 26 -8.27 10.88 6.38
CA PRO A 26 -7.58 10.33 7.55
C PRO A 26 -7.93 8.85 7.77
N TRP A 27 -9.16 8.44 7.43
CA TRP A 27 -9.59 7.05 7.53
C TRP A 27 -8.87 6.16 6.52
N LEU A 28 -8.78 6.58 5.26
CA LEU A 28 -8.00 5.87 4.26
C LEU A 28 -6.54 5.77 4.68
N ALA A 29 -5.93 6.87 5.13
CA ALA A 29 -4.55 6.87 5.62
C ALA A 29 -4.37 5.92 6.81
N GLY A 30 -5.31 5.90 7.76
CA GLY A 30 -5.31 4.97 8.88
C GLY A 30 -5.38 3.51 8.44
N VAL A 31 -6.25 3.18 7.48
CA VAL A 31 -6.34 1.83 6.90
C VAL A 31 -5.02 1.44 6.21
N VAL A 32 -4.36 2.38 5.53
CA VAL A 32 -3.05 2.09 4.91
C VAL A 32 -1.97 1.83 5.94
N VAL A 33 -1.86 2.68 6.95
CA VAL A 33 -0.87 2.49 8.03
C VAL A 33 -1.13 1.17 8.73
N LEU A 34 -2.39 0.86 9.06
CA LEU A 34 -2.75 -0.42 9.67
C LEU A 34 -2.40 -1.60 8.76
N GLY A 35 -2.77 -1.55 7.48
CA GLY A 35 -2.46 -2.60 6.51
C GLY A 35 -0.96 -2.80 6.34
N ALA A 36 -0.17 -1.73 6.27
CA ALA A 36 1.28 -1.80 6.19
C ALA A 36 1.92 -2.37 7.48
N VAL A 37 1.40 -1.99 8.65
CA VAL A 37 1.84 -2.54 9.93
C VAL A 37 1.55 -4.04 10.03
N LEU A 38 0.39 -4.49 9.54
CA LEU A 38 0.02 -5.91 9.50
C LEU A 38 0.77 -6.69 8.40
N ALA A 39 1.17 -6.03 7.31
CA ALA A 39 1.94 -6.64 6.23
C ALA A 39 3.34 -7.09 6.69
N VAL A 40 3.99 -6.30 7.55
CA VAL A 40 5.35 -6.59 8.05
C VAL A 40 5.45 -7.96 8.73
N PRO A 41 4.63 -8.31 9.76
CA PRO A 41 4.71 -9.61 10.40
C PRO A 41 4.33 -10.75 9.45
N ILE A 42 3.39 -10.55 8.52
CA ILE A 42 3.04 -11.56 7.50
C ILE A 42 4.24 -11.85 6.60
N MET A 43 4.94 -10.81 6.14
CA MET A 43 6.14 -10.97 5.31
C MET A 43 7.31 -11.56 6.09
N LEU A 44 7.46 -11.22 7.37
CA LEU A 44 8.48 -11.83 8.22
C LEU A 44 8.21 -13.32 8.42
N LEU A 45 6.95 -13.70 8.65
CA LEU A 45 6.57 -15.10 8.80
C LEU A 45 6.88 -15.92 7.54
N ASP A 46 6.62 -15.36 6.35
CA ASP A 46 6.96 -16.00 5.07
C ASP A 46 8.48 -16.07 4.83
N ARG A 47 9.16 -14.93 4.95
CA ARG A 47 10.52 -14.75 4.45
C ARG A 47 11.59 -15.16 5.44
N ALA A 48 11.32 -15.00 6.72
CA ALA A 48 12.27 -15.20 7.79
C ALA A 48 11.57 -15.80 9.03
N PRO A 49 11.00 -17.01 8.91
CA PRO A 49 10.25 -17.64 9.99
C PRO A 49 11.08 -17.74 11.28
N ASP A 50 12.38 -18.02 11.19
CA ASP A 50 13.27 -18.07 12.36
C ASP A 50 13.50 -16.71 13.03
N VAL A 51 13.39 -15.61 12.28
CA VAL A 51 13.46 -14.25 12.84
C VAL A 51 12.13 -13.90 13.47
N PHE A 52 11.03 -14.26 12.81
CA PHE A 52 9.70 -14.09 13.36
C PHE A 52 9.56 -14.83 14.70
N ASP A 53 9.96 -16.10 14.75
CA ASP A 53 9.94 -16.93 15.97
C ASP A 53 10.76 -16.29 17.09
N ARG A 54 11.98 -15.83 16.81
CA ARG A 54 12.80 -15.11 17.81
C ARG A 54 12.14 -13.82 18.33
N ILE A 55 11.48 -13.06 17.46
CA ILE A 55 10.78 -11.83 17.86
C ILE A 55 9.56 -12.19 18.71
N THR A 56 8.77 -13.18 18.30
CA THR A 56 7.57 -13.59 19.04
C THR A 56 7.93 -14.21 20.39
N ASP A 57 8.98 -15.01 20.46
CA ASP A 57 9.47 -15.62 21.70
C ASP A 57 9.90 -14.54 22.71
N GLU A 58 10.68 -13.54 22.30
CA GLU A 58 11.07 -12.42 23.17
C GLU A 58 9.85 -11.59 23.61
N ILE A 59 8.85 -11.41 22.74
CA ILE A 59 7.62 -10.69 23.08
C ILE A 59 6.78 -11.47 24.09
N GLU A 60 6.62 -12.78 23.88
CA GLU A 60 5.88 -13.70 24.75
C GLU A 60 6.55 -13.76 26.13
N GLU A 61 7.86 -13.98 26.18
CA GLU A 61 8.61 -14.06 27.44
C GLU A 61 8.57 -12.75 28.24
N ARG A 62 8.61 -11.60 27.55
CA ARG A 62 8.82 -10.30 28.21
C ARG A 62 7.54 -9.51 28.51
N TRP A 63 6.55 -9.58 27.63
CA TRP A 63 5.39 -8.67 27.67
C TRP A 63 4.05 -9.39 27.74
N PHE A 64 3.95 -10.56 27.13
CA PHE A 64 2.68 -11.28 26.97
C PHE A 64 2.83 -12.79 27.19
N PRO A 65 3.15 -13.25 28.41
CA PRO A 65 3.40 -14.67 28.69
C PRO A 65 2.16 -15.56 28.51
N ASP A 66 0.97 -14.95 28.42
CA ASP A 66 -0.30 -15.64 28.20
C ASP A 66 -0.72 -15.69 26.72
N VAL A 67 0.07 -15.10 25.80
CA VAL A 67 -0.23 -15.11 24.35
C VAL A 67 0.53 -16.23 23.67
N TRP A 68 -0.21 -17.29 23.30
CA TRP A 68 0.34 -18.49 22.68
C TRP A 68 0.50 -18.32 21.15
N TRP A 69 1.58 -17.68 20.70
CA TRP A 69 1.83 -17.47 19.26
C TRP A 69 1.93 -18.78 18.47
N HIS A 70 2.39 -19.85 19.13
CA HIS A 70 2.46 -21.20 18.59
C HIS A 70 1.10 -21.76 18.15
N ASP A 71 -0.01 -21.34 18.79
CA ASP A 71 -1.36 -21.77 18.43
C ASP A 71 -1.92 -20.98 17.23
N ILE A 72 -1.44 -19.74 17.03
CA ILE A 72 -1.88 -18.85 15.96
C ILE A 72 -1.12 -19.14 14.65
N LYS A 73 0.17 -19.48 14.74
CA LYS A 73 1.05 -19.72 13.58
C LYS A 73 0.47 -20.70 12.55
N PRO A 74 -0.15 -21.85 12.92
CA PRO A 74 -0.75 -22.78 11.97
C PRO A 74 -1.99 -22.24 11.23
N LEU A 75 -2.62 -21.18 11.75
CA LEU A 75 -3.76 -20.53 11.11
C LEU A 75 -3.33 -19.54 10.03
N VAL A 76 -2.05 -19.14 10.02
CA VAL A 76 -1.52 -18.26 8.98
C VAL A 76 -1.21 -19.12 7.76
N PRO A 77 -1.87 -18.89 6.61
CA PRO A 77 -1.62 -19.67 5.41
C PRO A 77 -0.15 -19.55 5.01
N GLU A 78 0.43 -20.66 4.57
CA GLU A 78 1.73 -20.64 3.90
C GLU A 78 1.68 -19.61 2.77
N ALA A 79 2.68 -18.73 2.76
CA ALA A 79 2.66 -17.57 1.89
C ALA A 79 2.94 -18.00 0.44
N ASP A 80 1.84 -18.15 -0.27
CA ASP A 80 1.79 -18.44 -1.70
C ASP A 80 1.97 -17.15 -2.53
N VAL A 81 2.22 -17.32 -3.82
CA VAL A 81 2.15 -16.33 -4.89
C VAL A 81 0.94 -15.40 -4.73
N VAL A 82 -0.20 -15.96 -4.34
CA VAL A 82 -1.44 -15.22 -4.12
C VAL A 82 -1.28 -14.16 -3.02
N MET A 83 -0.59 -14.48 -1.91
CA MET A 83 -0.36 -13.54 -0.81
C MET A 83 0.48 -12.35 -1.26
N HIS A 84 1.51 -12.59 -2.08
CA HIS A 84 2.35 -11.54 -2.65
C HIS A 84 1.54 -10.59 -3.54
N VAL A 85 0.72 -11.16 -4.43
CA VAL A 85 -0.16 -10.38 -5.31
C VAL A 85 -1.15 -9.54 -4.49
N VAL A 86 -1.78 -10.14 -3.48
CA VAL A 86 -2.76 -9.44 -2.63
C VAL A 86 -2.09 -8.36 -1.80
N LEU A 87 -0.95 -8.63 -1.19
CA LEU A 87 -0.25 -7.68 -0.31
C LEU A 87 0.29 -6.49 -1.09
N PHE A 88 1.09 -6.74 -2.13
CA PHE A 88 1.69 -5.66 -2.91
C PHE A 88 0.65 -4.95 -3.78
N GLY A 89 -0.36 -5.65 -4.27
CA GLY A 89 -1.52 -5.03 -4.92
C GLY A 89 -2.32 -4.16 -3.96
N GLY A 90 -2.54 -4.60 -2.73
CA GLY A 90 -3.15 -3.81 -1.68
C GLY A 90 -2.35 -2.54 -1.40
N LEU A 91 -1.05 -2.66 -1.11
CA LEU A 91 -0.18 -1.52 -0.84
C LEU A 91 -0.12 -0.53 -2.01
N ALA A 92 -0.03 -1.02 -3.25
CA ALA A 92 0.01 -0.19 -4.45
C ALA A 92 -1.32 0.53 -4.71
N LEU A 93 -2.45 -0.16 -4.54
CA LEU A 93 -3.79 0.44 -4.62
C LEU A 93 -3.93 1.55 -3.58
N LEU A 94 -3.53 1.26 -2.34
CA LEU A 94 -3.58 2.19 -1.23
C LEU A 94 -2.70 3.42 -1.47
N ALA A 95 -1.46 3.23 -1.92
CA ALA A 95 -0.59 4.32 -2.33
C ALA A 95 -1.22 5.17 -3.45
N ALA A 96 -1.93 4.52 -4.40
CA ALA A 96 -2.64 5.23 -5.45
C ALA A 96 -3.81 6.08 -4.94
N LEU A 97 -4.61 5.55 -4.02
CA LEU A 97 -5.75 6.26 -3.42
C LEU A 97 -5.31 7.38 -2.45
N LEU A 98 -4.16 7.23 -1.82
CA LEU A 98 -3.58 8.24 -0.92
C LEU A 98 -2.80 9.33 -1.66
N ALA A 99 -2.23 9.03 -2.82
CA ALA A 99 -1.47 10.01 -3.55
C ALA A 99 -2.37 11.19 -3.92
N TRP A 100 -1.89 12.42 -3.66
CA TRP A 100 -2.64 13.65 -3.95
C TRP A 100 -2.08 14.42 -5.15
N SER A 101 -0.95 13.96 -5.68
CA SER A 101 -0.28 14.50 -6.85
C SER A 101 0.45 13.37 -7.56
N TRP A 102 0.76 13.55 -8.85
CA TRP A 102 1.55 12.59 -9.60
C TRP A 102 2.93 12.33 -8.97
N PRO A 103 3.68 13.36 -8.50
CA PRO A 103 4.92 13.11 -7.79
C PRO A 103 4.75 12.24 -6.54
N VAL A 104 3.70 12.46 -5.74
CA VAL A 104 3.43 11.65 -4.55
C VAL A 104 3.04 10.21 -4.93
N LEU A 105 2.28 10.04 -6.01
CA LEU A 105 1.95 8.71 -6.54
C LEU A 105 3.22 7.96 -6.93
N LEU A 106 4.06 8.59 -7.74
CA LEU A 106 5.30 7.99 -8.22
C LEU A 106 6.23 7.67 -7.04
N ALA A 107 6.39 8.59 -6.09
CA ALA A 107 7.18 8.36 -4.89
C ALA A 107 6.63 7.21 -4.03
N GLY A 108 5.31 7.14 -3.84
CA GLY A 108 4.66 6.07 -3.10
C GLY A 108 4.84 4.70 -3.77
N GLN A 109 4.64 4.62 -5.09
CA GLN A 109 4.86 3.38 -5.85
C GLN A 109 6.34 2.97 -5.84
N ALA A 110 7.26 3.93 -5.98
CA ALA A 110 8.69 3.67 -5.89
C ALA A 110 9.08 3.18 -4.48
N ALA A 111 8.46 3.71 -3.43
CA ALA A 111 8.70 3.24 -2.07
C ALA A 111 8.18 1.82 -1.85
N VAL A 112 6.97 1.49 -2.34
CA VAL A 112 6.43 0.12 -2.26
C VAL A 112 7.32 -0.87 -3.03
N PHE A 113 7.68 -0.53 -4.27
CA PHE A 113 8.53 -1.38 -5.12
C PHE A 113 9.94 -1.52 -4.53
N GLY A 114 10.56 -0.40 -4.17
CA GLY A 114 11.90 -0.36 -3.61
C GLY A 114 11.99 -1.08 -2.27
N GLY A 115 10.96 -0.97 -1.42
CA GLY A 115 10.86 -1.72 -0.18
C GLY A 115 10.76 -3.23 -0.43
N ALA A 116 9.87 -3.65 -1.34
CA ALA A 116 9.75 -5.05 -1.75
C ALA A 116 11.08 -5.62 -2.25
N PHE A 117 11.73 -4.88 -3.15
CA PHE A 117 13.00 -5.26 -3.75
C PHE A 117 14.15 -5.30 -2.73
N ALA A 118 14.19 -4.33 -1.81
CA ALA A 118 15.19 -4.32 -0.75
C ALA A 118 15.02 -5.52 0.20
N LEU A 119 13.78 -5.89 0.55
CA LEU A 119 13.53 -7.09 1.37
C LEU A 119 14.01 -8.36 0.68
N GLU A 120 13.74 -8.51 -0.62
CA GLU A 120 14.22 -9.64 -1.42
C GLU A 120 15.76 -9.70 -1.44
N LEU A 121 16.43 -8.57 -1.64
CA LEU A 121 17.90 -8.49 -1.64
C LEU A 121 18.53 -8.75 -0.26
N LEU A 122 17.83 -8.39 0.82
CA LEU A 122 18.29 -8.63 2.18
C LEU A 122 18.05 -10.07 2.63
N GLN A 123 17.13 -10.80 2.00
CA GLN A 123 16.75 -12.14 2.41
C GLN A 123 17.95 -13.12 2.50
N PRO A 124 18.89 -13.18 1.54
CA PRO A 124 20.07 -14.05 1.63
C PRO A 124 21.05 -13.66 2.75
N LEU A 125 20.99 -12.42 3.24
CA LEU A 125 21.86 -11.95 4.33
C LEU A 125 21.33 -12.33 5.71
N VAL A 126 20.01 -12.54 5.81
CA VAL A 126 19.33 -12.79 7.09
C VAL A 126 18.90 -14.24 7.22
N THR A 127 18.71 -14.95 6.10
CA THR A 127 18.24 -16.34 6.07
C THR A 127 19.20 -17.20 5.24
N SER A 128 19.45 -18.42 5.71
CA SER A 128 20.31 -19.41 5.04
C SER A 128 19.54 -20.38 4.16
N SER A 129 18.21 -20.28 4.13
CA SER A 129 17.31 -21.30 3.58
C SER A 129 16.72 -20.97 2.21
N ARG A 130 16.90 -19.76 1.69
CA ARG A 130 16.28 -19.32 0.43
C ARG A 130 17.23 -18.51 -0.46
N ASP A 131 17.31 -18.94 -1.72
CA ASP A 131 17.85 -18.12 -2.80
C ASP A 131 16.82 -17.09 -3.26
N ILE A 132 17.27 -16.06 -3.98
CA ILE A 132 16.39 -15.06 -4.61
C ILE A 132 15.49 -15.78 -5.61
N GLU A 133 14.18 -15.81 -5.33
CA GLU A 133 13.21 -16.47 -6.18
C GLU A 133 12.64 -15.45 -7.17
N VAL A 134 13.09 -15.51 -8.43
CA VAL A 134 12.60 -14.63 -9.52
C VAL A 134 11.07 -14.64 -9.61
N HIS A 135 10.45 -15.78 -9.29
CA HIS A 135 9.00 -15.94 -9.26
C HIS A 135 8.32 -14.98 -8.26
N ASP A 136 8.94 -14.75 -7.11
CA ASP A 136 8.40 -13.87 -6.07
C ASP A 136 8.50 -12.41 -6.49
N MET A 137 9.62 -12.03 -7.11
CA MET A 137 9.76 -10.70 -7.70
C MET A 137 8.71 -10.44 -8.78
N VAL A 138 8.43 -11.42 -9.65
CA VAL A 138 7.36 -11.32 -10.66
C VAL A 138 5.99 -11.17 -10.01
N SER A 139 5.73 -11.90 -8.93
CA SER A 139 4.47 -11.86 -8.18
C SER A 139 4.25 -10.49 -7.52
N ASN A 140 5.30 -9.92 -6.92
CA ASN A 140 5.29 -8.58 -6.33
C ASN A 140 5.00 -7.51 -7.38
N VAL A 141 5.71 -7.56 -8.51
CA VAL A 141 5.53 -6.62 -9.64
C VAL A 141 4.11 -6.73 -10.18
N SER A 142 3.60 -7.95 -10.34
CA SER A 142 2.26 -8.21 -10.87
C SER A 142 1.17 -7.71 -9.91
N GLY A 143 1.32 -7.99 -8.62
CA GLY A 143 0.46 -7.43 -7.56
C GLY A 143 0.44 -5.91 -7.61
N GLN A 144 1.62 -5.28 -7.55
CA GLN A 144 1.74 -3.82 -7.56
C GLN A 144 1.14 -3.19 -8.82
N ALA A 145 1.39 -3.76 -10.01
CA ALA A 145 0.81 -3.28 -11.26
C ALA A 145 -0.72 -3.33 -11.23
N LEU A 146 -1.29 -4.46 -10.78
CA LEU A 146 -2.73 -4.62 -10.64
C LEU A 146 -3.33 -3.59 -9.66
N GLY A 147 -2.71 -3.43 -8.49
CA GLY A 147 -3.14 -2.46 -7.48
C GLY A 147 -3.14 -1.02 -8.01
N LEU A 148 -2.06 -0.62 -8.69
CA LEU A 148 -1.95 0.69 -9.33
C LEU A 148 -3.04 0.90 -10.38
N LEU A 149 -3.26 -0.09 -11.26
CA LEU A 149 -4.29 0.00 -12.31
C LEU A 149 -5.69 0.16 -11.72
N VAL A 150 -6.04 -0.62 -10.70
CA VAL A 150 -7.32 -0.50 -9.98
C VAL A 150 -7.45 0.89 -9.35
N GLY A 151 -6.40 1.38 -8.69
CA GLY A 151 -6.41 2.72 -8.08
C GLY A 151 -6.63 3.83 -9.10
N LEU A 152 -5.94 3.78 -10.24
CA LEU A 152 -6.12 4.72 -11.33
C LEU A 152 -7.53 4.65 -11.93
N ALA A 153 -8.09 3.44 -12.09
CA ALA A 153 -9.45 3.26 -12.59
C ALA A 153 -10.49 3.88 -11.64
N LEU A 154 -10.36 3.68 -10.33
CA LEU A 154 -11.23 4.28 -9.31
C LEU A 154 -11.15 5.82 -9.33
N ILE A 155 -9.94 6.37 -9.42
CA ILE A 155 -9.73 7.83 -9.54
C ILE A 155 -10.37 8.36 -10.84
N GLY A 156 -10.22 7.64 -11.95
CA GLY A 156 -10.81 8.01 -13.24
C GLY A 156 -12.34 8.00 -13.20
N LEU A 157 -12.93 6.96 -12.61
CA LEU A 157 -14.37 6.79 -12.46
C LEU A 157 -14.99 7.89 -11.59
N GLU A 158 -14.37 8.21 -10.46
CA GLU A 158 -14.79 9.30 -9.57
C GLU A 158 -14.83 10.63 -10.34
N ARG A 159 -13.75 10.96 -11.05
CA ARG A 159 -13.67 12.22 -11.82
C ARG A 159 -14.73 12.28 -12.91
N TRP A 160 -14.94 11.19 -13.62
CA TRP A 160 -15.96 11.09 -14.66
C TRP A 160 -17.36 11.35 -14.08
N TRP A 161 -17.68 10.70 -12.96
CA TRP A 161 -18.95 10.87 -12.25
C TRP A 161 -19.16 12.30 -11.75
N SER A 162 -18.13 12.92 -11.17
CA SER A 162 -18.18 14.29 -10.66
C SER A 162 -18.35 15.33 -11.77
N ARG A 163 -17.81 15.09 -12.97
CA ARG A 163 -18.06 15.94 -14.16
C ARG A 163 -19.52 15.86 -14.61
N ARG A 164 -20.10 14.66 -14.68
CA ARG A 164 -21.52 14.50 -15.06
C ARG A 164 -22.46 15.27 -14.14
N ARG A 165 -22.31 15.14 -12.82
CA ARG A 165 -23.15 15.85 -11.84
C ARG A 165 -23.03 17.37 -11.92
N SER A 166 -21.85 17.87 -12.28
CA SER A 166 -21.63 19.32 -12.42
C SER A 166 -22.31 19.88 -13.68
N GLY A 167 -22.36 19.09 -14.77
CA GLY A 167 -23.07 19.46 -15.99
C GLY A 167 -24.59 19.58 -15.79
N GLU A 168 -25.19 18.65 -15.06
CA GLU A 168 -26.63 18.67 -14.74
C GLU A 168 -27.06 19.91 -13.92
N ARG A 169 -26.18 20.40 -13.03
CA ARG A 169 -26.46 21.59 -12.21
C ARG A 169 -26.37 22.90 -12.98
N ALA A 170 -25.60 22.95 -14.05
CA ALA A 170 -25.46 24.17 -14.87
C ALA A 170 -26.65 24.39 -15.81
N SER A 171 -27.50 23.38 -16.01
CA SER A 171 -28.70 23.44 -16.85
C SER A 171 -30.01 23.72 -16.09
N LEU A 172 -29.94 23.85 -14.76
CA LEU A 172 -31.07 24.20 -13.88
C LEU A 172 -30.98 25.68 -13.47
#